data_AF-K1S061-F1
#
_entry.id   AF-K1S061-F1
#
_cell.length_a   1.000
_cell.length_b   1.000
_cell.length_c   1.000
_cell.angle_alpha   90.00
_cell.angle_beta   90.00
_cell.angle_gamma   90.00
#
_symmetry.space_group_name_H-M   'P 1'
#
loop_
_entity.id
_entity.type
_entity.pdbx_description
1 polymer ?
#
loop_
_entity_poly.entity_id
_entity_poly.type
_entity_poly.pdbx_seq_one_letter_code
_entity_poly.pdbx_strand_id
1 'polypeptide(L)'
;MFGFLKTINYGFSNVLMKKKIFPGLWEQSGGGVISGETSLEAVKRETKEELGLDIQDEEITYIGSYTRVKDIVDIWLVQRIFSKDKNNIAR
;
A
#
# COMPACT_ATOMS: atom_id res chain seq x y z
N MET A 1 7.24 -16.54 2.21
CA MET A 1 6.07 -15.65 2.41
C MET A 1 6.61 -14.24 2.51
N PHE A 2 6.22 -13.34 1.61
CA PHE A 2 6.61 -11.93 1.66
C PHE A 2 5.38 -11.11 2.01
N GLY A 3 5.50 -10.18 2.96
CA GLY A 3 4.40 -9.29 3.32
C GLY A 3 4.91 -7.94 3.78
N PHE A 4 4.10 -6.90 3.56
CA PHE A 4 4.38 -5.52 3.94
C PHE A 4 3.11 -4.83 4.43
N LEU A 5 3.28 -3.76 5.21
CA LEU A 5 2.17 -2.95 5.68
C LEU A 5 1.92 -1.80 4.70
N LYS A 6 0.66 -1.65 4.30
CA LYS A 6 0.17 -0.50 3.55
C LYS A 6 -0.57 0.43 4.50
N THR A 7 -0.33 1.72 4.36
CA THR A 7 -0.98 2.73 5.18
C THR A 7 -1.74 3.70 4.29
N ILE A 8 -3.03 3.83 4.55
CA ILE A 8 -3.94 4.66 3.76
C ILE A 8 -4.49 5.76 4.64
N ASN A 9 -4.38 7.00 4.16
CA ASN A 9 -4.71 8.19 4.93
C ASN A 9 -5.96 8.87 4.37
N TYR A 10 -6.85 9.30 5.26
CA TYR A 10 -7.96 10.20 4.98
C TYR A 10 -7.56 11.59 5.49
N GLY A 11 -6.99 12.39 4.60
CA GLY A 11 -6.61 13.77 4.90
C GLY A 11 -7.78 14.73 4.72
N PHE A 12 -7.94 15.68 5.63
CA PHE A 12 -8.88 16.81 5.49
C PHE A 12 -8.32 17.95 4.60
N SER A 13 -7.28 17.68 3.79
CA SER A 13 -6.65 18.66 2.90
C SER A 13 -6.34 18.02 1.54
N ASN A 14 -6.76 18.68 0.46
CA ASN A 14 -6.65 18.26 -0.94
C ASN A 14 -5.20 18.23 -1.50
N VAL A 15 -4.20 17.98 -0.67
CA VAL A 15 -2.83 17.82 -1.14
C VAL A 15 -2.63 16.35 -1.46
N LEU A 16 -2.80 16.01 -2.74
CA LEU A 16 -2.10 14.88 -3.36
C LEU A 16 -0.65 14.95 -2.85
N MET A 17 -0.29 14.08 -1.90
CA MET A 17 1.04 14.05 -1.32
C MET A 17 2.00 13.62 -2.42
N LYS A 18 2.47 14.56 -3.24
CA LYS A 18 3.58 14.34 -4.15
C LYS A 18 4.77 13.93 -3.29
N LYS A 19 5.14 12.66 -3.39
CA LYS A 19 6.24 12.06 -2.64
C LYS A 19 7.50 12.89 -2.84
N LYS A 20 8.09 13.39 -1.74
CA LYS A 20 9.47 13.87 -1.77
C LYS A 20 10.35 12.64 -1.89
N ILE A 21 11.15 12.56 -2.96
CA ILE A 21 12.03 11.41 -3.20
C ILE A 21 13.22 11.52 -2.25
N PHE A 22 13.34 10.58 -1.31
CA PHE A 22 14.47 10.46 -0.39
C PHE A 22 15.30 9.21 -0.74
N PRO A 23 16.24 9.30 -1.69
CA PRO A 23 17.01 8.13 -2.12
C PRO A 23 17.86 7.59 -0.97
N GLY A 24 17.85 6.25 -0.79
CA GLY A 24 18.70 5.56 0.19
C GLY A 24 18.09 5.41 1.60
N LEU A 25 16.86 5.86 1.83
CA LEU A 25 16.14 5.65 3.10
C LEU A 25 14.99 4.64 2.92
N TRP A 26 14.67 3.93 4.01
CA TRP A 26 13.45 3.13 4.07
C TRP A 26 12.25 4.07 4.16
N GLU A 27 11.27 3.85 3.29
CA GLU A 27 10.02 4.60 3.27
C GLU A 27 8.85 3.68 3.63
N GLN A 28 7.85 4.25 4.29
CA GLN A 28 6.57 3.57 4.52
C GLN A 28 5.77 3.56 3.21
N SER A 29 5.43 2.38 2.71
CA SER A 29 4.54 2.25 1.54
C SER A 29 3.11 2.66 1.92
N GLY A 30 2.52 3.60 1.18
CA GLY A 30 1.22 4.15 1.55
C GLY A 30 0.85 5.41 0.77
N GLY A 31 -0.42 5.78 0.86
CA GLY A 31 -0.97 6.90 0.11
C GLY A 31 -2.23 7.48 0.75
N GLY A 32 -2.89 8.37 0.02
CA GLY A 32 -4.17 8.96 0.42
C GLY A 32 -5.33 8.34 -0.35
N VAL A 33 -6.49 8.22 0.30
CA VAL A 33 -7.73 7.89 -0.40
C VAL A 33 -8.14 9.06 -1.31
N ILE A 34 -8.55 8.75 -2.54
CA ILE A 34 -9.10 9.74 -3.47
C ILE A 34 -10.63 9.81 -3.29
N SER A 35 -11.25 10.95 -3.60
CA SER A 35 -12.71 11.11 -3.49
C SER A 35 -13.46 10.03 -4.28
N GLY A 36 -14.34 9.29 -3.60
CA GLY A 36 -15.13 8.19 -4.18
C GLY A 36 -14.44 6.81 -4.12
N GLU A 37 -13.21 6.75 -3.63
CA GLU A 37 -12.45 5.52 -3.42
C GLU A 37 -12.62 5.04 -1.96
N THR A 38 -12.64 3.74 -1.75
CA THR A 38 -12.54 3.09 -0.43
C THR A 38 -11.08 2.89 -0.01
N SER A 39 -10.81 2.71 1.28
CA SER A 39 -9.46 2.38 1.77
C SER A 39 -8.81 1.20 1.03
N LEU A 40 -9.61 0.15 0.78
CA LEU A 40 -9.14 -1.07 0.15
C LEU A 40 -8.79 -0.85 -1.33
N GLU A 41 -9.59 -0.07 -2.05
CA GLU A 41 -9.28 0.33 -3.42
C GLU A 41 -7.99 1.16 -3.47
N ALA A 42 -7.80 2.08 -2.51
CA ALA A 42 -6.57 2.84 -2.38
C ALA A 42 -5.35 1.94 -2.10
N VAL A 43 -5.48 0.91 -1.25
CA VAL A 43 -4.40 -0.09 -1.03
C VAL A 43 -4.01 -0.77 -2.35
N LYS A 44 -4.98 -1.22 -3.13
CA LYS A 44 -4.74 -1.90 -4.42
C LYS A 44 -4.08 -0.96 -5.42
N ARG A 45 -4.61 0.24 -5.59
CA ARG A 45 -4.08 1.27 -6.49
C ARG A 45 -2.65 1.66 -6.13
N GLU A 46 -2.42 2.05 -4.90
CA GLU A 46 -1.09 2.48 -4.41
C GLU A 46 -0.08 1.32 -4.46
N THR A 47 -0.50 0.07 -4.26
CA THR A 47 0.41 -1.09 -4.39
C THR A 47 0.82 -1.30 -5.85
N LYS A 48 -0.11 -1.12 -6.79
CA LYS A 48 0.17 -1.17 -8.22
C LYS A 48 1.08 -0.03 -8.66
N GLU A 49 0.86 1.19 -8.18
CA GLU A 49 1.68 2.36 -8.51
C GLU A 49 3.10 2.28 -7.94
N GLU A 50 3.26 1.86 -6.68
CA GLU A 50 4.57 1.84 -6.01
C GLU A 50 5.41 0.59 -6.34
N LEU A 51 4.77 -0.58 -6.47
CA LEU A 51 5.46 -1.87 -6.58
C LEU A 51 5.17 -2.61 -7.90
N GLY A 52 4.25 -2.12 -8.73
CA GLY A 52 3.84 -2.79 -9.96
C GLY A 52 3.06 -4.09 -9.74
N LEU A 53 2.58 -4.34 -8.51
CA LEU A 53 1.89 -5.58 -8.15
C LEU A 53 0.37 -5.38 -8.18
N ASP A 54 -0.31 -6.24 -8.96
CA ASP A 54 -1.77 -6.36 -8.93
C ASP A 54 -2.13 -7.42 -7.88
N ILE A 55 -2.76 -7.00 -6.78
CA ILE A 55 -3.04 -7.83 -5.58
C ILE A 55 -4.53 -8.15 -5.46
N GLN A 56 -4.83 -9.37 -5.00
CA GLN A 56 -6.20 -9.86 -4.83
C GLN A 56 -6.68 -9.67 -3.38
N ASP A 57 -7.99 -9.72 -3.15
CA ASP A 57 -8.58 -9.48 -1.83
C ASP A 57 -8.13 -10.51 -0.78
N GLU A 58 -7.84 -11.74 -1.20
CA GLU A 58 -7.36 -12.81 -0.31
C GLU A 58 -5.93 -12.56 0.19
N GLU A 59 -5.21 -11.65 -0.45
CA GLU A 59 -3.84 -11.27 -0.08
C GLU A 59 -3.82 -10.05 0.86
N ILE A 60 -4.99 -9.50 1.19
CA ILE A 60 -5.14 -8.24 1.91
C ILE A 60 -5.89 -8.48 3.21
N THR A 61 -5.30 -8.07 4.32
CA THR A 61 -5.92 -8.17 5.65
C THR A 61 -5.93 -6.80 6.29
N TYR A 62 -7.12 -6.35 6.70
CA TYR A 62 -7.26 -5.14 7.49
C TYR A 62 -6.73 -5.37 8.90
N ILE A 63 -5.84 -4.48 9.37
CA ILE A 63 -5.23 -4.57 10.70
C ILE A 63 -5.93 -3.64 11.69
N GLY A 64 -6.29 -2.43 11.26
CA GLY A 64 -6.99 -1.46 12.10
C GLY A 64 -6.85 -0.02 11.62
N SER A 65 -7.59 0.87 12.25
CA SER A 65 -7.50 2.31 12.04
C SER A 65 -7.08 3.01 13.32
N TYR A 66 -6.45 4.16 13.16
CA TYR A 66 -6.26 5.11 14.25
C TYR A 66 -6.34 6.54 13.73
N THR A 67 -6.85 7.41 14.60
CA THR A 67 -7.01 8.82 14.30
C THR A 67 -5.80 9.58 14.82
N ARG A 68 -5.26 10.46 13.97
CA ARG A 68 -4.24 11.44 14.35
C ARG A 68 -4.89 12.83 14.30
N VAL A 69 -4.13 13.84 14.70
CA VAL A 69 -4.63 15.23 14.76
C VAL A 69 -5.11 15.76 13.39
N LYS A 70 -4.55 15.26 12.27
CA LYS A 70 -4.80 15.81 10.92
C LYS A 70 -5.50 14.85 9.96
N ASP A 71 -5.56 13.57 10.30
CA ASP A 71 -5.98 12.51 9.40
C ASP A 71 -6.42 11.26 10.17
N ILE A 72 -7.19 10.42 9.48
CA ILE A 72 -7.50 9.06 9.91
C ILE A 72 -6.64 8.13 9.07
N VAL A 73 -6.07 7.12 9.70
CA VAL A 73 -5.12 6.22 9.08
C VAL A 73 -5.59 4.78 9.20
N ASP A 74 -5.73 4.10 8.07
CA ASP A 74 -6.00 2.66 8.00
C ASP A 74 -4.70 1.92 7.71
N ILE A 75 -4.48 0.83 8.45
CA ILE A 75 -3.36 -0.08 8.26
C ILE A 75 -3.88 -1.39 7.68
N TRP A 76 -3.24 -1.80 6.58
CA TRP A 76 -3.52 -3.05 5.88
C TRP A 76 -2.24 -3.87 5.77
N LEU A 77 -2.34 -5.17 6.00
CA LEU A 77 -1.29 -6.13 5.70
C LEU A 77 -1.54 -6.71 4.31
N VAL A 78 -0.55 -6.59 3.43
CA VAL A 78 -0.55 -7.29 2.14
C VAL A 78 0.43 -8.45 2.24
N GLN A 79 -0.04 -9.66 2.00
CA GLN A 79 0.76 -10.88 2.08
C GLN A 79 0.60 -11.72 0.81
N ARG A 80 1.69 -11.87 0.07
CA ARG A 80 1.75 -12.68 -1.15
C ARG A 80 2.71 -13.85 -0.98
N ILE A 81 2.23 -15.02 -1.36
CA ILE A 81 3.05 -16.23 -1.43
C ILE A 81 3.55 -16.36 -2.86
N PHE A 82 4.82 -16.06 -3.07
CA PHE A 82 5.49 -16.37 -4.32
C PHE A 82 5.84 -17.86 -4.31
N SER A 83 5.23 -18.64 -5.21
CA SER A 83 5.76 -19.96 -5.52
C SER A 83 7.07 -19.79 -6.28
N LYS A 84 8.06 -20.62 -5.99
CA LYS A 84 9.31 -20.62 -6.76
C LYS A 84 8.96 -21.05 -8.17
N ASP A 85 9.08 -20.14 -9.12
CA ASP A 85 8.94 -20.50 -10.52
C ASP A 85 10.06 -21.48 -10.88
N LYS A 86 9.70 -22.71 -11.27
CA LYS A 86 10.69 -23.74 -11.63
C LYS A 86 11.36 -23.45 -12.98
N ASN A 87 10.91 -22.43 -13.70
CA ASN A 87 11.28 -22.18 -15.09
C ASN A 87 12.25 -21.00 -15.33
N ASN A 88 12.90 -20.46 -14.30
CA ASN A 88 13.88 -19.37 -14.49
C ASN A 88 15.27 -19.64 -13.88
N ILE A 89 15.77 -20.85 -14.10
CA ILE A 89 17.22 -21.13 -14.16
C ILE A 89 17.67 -21.09 -15.62
N ALA A 90 17.80 -19.89 -16.20
CA ALA A 90 18.66 -19.64 -17.35
C ALA A 90 18.72 -18.13 -17.66
N ARG A 91 19.76 -17.46 -17.15
CA ARG A 91 20.85 -16.85 -17.94
C ARG A 91 21.85 -16.16 -17.03
#